data_AF-A0AAD9IQS5-F1
#
_entry.id   AF-A0AAD9IQS5-F1
#
_cell.length_a   1.000
_cell.length_b   1.000
_cell.length_c   1.000
_cell.angle_alpha   90.00
_cell.angle_beta   90.00
_cell.angle_gamma   90.00
#
_symmetry.space_group_name_H-M   'P 1'
#
loop_
_entity.id
_entity.type
_entity.pdbx_description
1 polymer ?
#
loop_
_entity_poly.entity_id
_entity_poly.type
_entity_poly.pdbx_seq_one_letter_code
_entity_poly.pdbx_strand_id
1 'polypeptide(L)'
;MSTDYGHFLANEASPLTVSVIDEKLKEKLVIEFQHIRNQSVEPMSTFLDYITYSYMIDNIVLLITGTLHQRSISELIPKCHPLGSFEQMEASNIASTPAELYNAVLVDTPLAPYFIDCISEQDLDEMNIEIIRNTLYKAYLEDFYEFCNKLGGATADVMCEALA
;
A
#
# COMPACT_ATOMS: atom_id res chain seq x y z
N MET A 1 -10.00 -8.83 -33.12
CA MET A 1 -9.31 -9.19 -31.87
C MET A 1 -9.75 -8.18 -30.83
N SER A 2 -10.49 -8.61 -29.81
CA SER A 2 -10.77 -7.80 -28.63
C SER A 2 -9.58 -7.85 -27.66
N THR A 3 -9.48 -6.87 -26.77
CA THR A 3 -8.47 -6.85 -25.69
C THR A 3 -8.78 -7.90 -24.62
N ASP A 4 -7.80 -8.23 -23.78
CA ASP A 4 -7.92 -9.22 -22.69
C ASP A 4 -8.80 -8.75 -21.51
N TYR A 5 -9.30 -7.52 -21.57
CA TYR A 5 -10.26 -7.00 -20.60
C TYR A 5 -11.64 -7.66 -20.68
N GLY A 6 -11.98 -8.27 -21.83
CA GLY A 6 -13.18 -9.09 -21.97
C GLY A 6 -14.47 -8.38 -21.52
N HIS A 7 -15.31 -9.09 -20.77
CA HIS A 7 -16.62 -8.63 -20.28
C HIS A 7 -16.58 -8.02 -18.88
N PHE A 8 -15.49 -7.35 -18.48
CA PHE A 8 -15.33 -6.83 -17.11
C PHE A 8 -16.37 -5.76 -16.70
N LEU A 9 -17.02 -5.09 -17.66
CA LEU A 9 -18.09 -4.11 -17.43
C LEU A 9 -19.50 -4.64 -17.74
N ALA A 10 -19.66 -5.93 -18.03
CA ALA A 10 -20.92 -6.46 -18.54
C ALA A 10 -22.09 -6.41 -17.55
N ASN A 11 -21.79 -6.32 -16.24
CA ASN A 11 -22.79 -6.29 -15.18
C ASN A 11 -23.05 -4.88 -14.61
N GLU A 12 -22.38 -3.84 -15.15
CA GLU A 12 -22.51 -2.48 -14.63
C GLU A 12 -23.77 -1.78 -15.16
N ALA A 13 -24.50 -1.13 -14.25
CA ALA A 13 -25.70 -0.38 -14.59
C ALA A 13 -25.35 0.89 -15.39
N SER A 14 -26.17 1.22 -16.38
CA SER A 14 -26.03 2.48 -17.12
C SER A 14 -26.57 3.67 -16.29
N PRO A 15 -25.93 4.86 -16.36
CA PRO A 15 -24.80 5.22 -17.20
C PRO A 15 -23.44 4.85 -16.59
N LEU A 16 -22.56 4.27 -17.41
CA LEU A 16 -21.16 4.03 -17.06
C LEU A 16 -20.42 5.36 -16.85
N THR A 17 -19.84 5.53 -15.67
CA THR A 17 -18.99 6.68 -15.36
C THR A 17 -17.51 6.30 -15.49
N VAL A 18 -16.66 7.31 -15.70
CA VAL A 18 -15.20 7.11 -15.75
C VAL A 18 -14.67 6.51 -14.44
N SER A 19 -15.28 6.84 -13.30
CA SER A 19 -14.90 6.28 -11.99
C SER A 19 -15.13 4.78 -11.90
N VAL A 20 -16.27 4.28 -12.41
CA VAL A 20 -16.58 2.84 -12.40
C VAL A 20 -15.60 2.08 -13.30
N ILE A 21 -15.21 2.66 -14.43
CA ILE A 21 -14.21 2.05 -15.31
C ILE A 21 -12.85 1.94 -14.61
N ASP A 22 -12.37 3.03 -13.98
CA ASP A 22 -11.10 3.03 -13.24
C ASP A 22 -11.10 2.00 -12.09
N GLU A 23 -12.19 1.97 -11.32
CA GLU A 23 -12.38 1.02 -10.22
C GLU A 23 -12.32 -0.43 -10.72
N LYS A 24 -13.06 -0.77 -11.78
CA LYS A 24 -13.12 -2.15 -12.29
C LYS A 24 -11.80 -2.59 -12.94
N LEU A 25 -11.08 -1.68 -13.58
CA LEU A 25 -9.74 -1.97 -14.10
C LEU A 25 -8.76 -2.26 -12.96
N LYS A 26 -8.80 -1.45 -11.90
CA LYS A 26 -7.98 -1.63 -10.70
C LYS A 26 -8.31 -2.94 -9.99
N GLU A 27 -9.59 -3.23 -9.76
CA GLU A 27 -10.05 -4.50 -9.16
C GLU A 27 -9.49 -5.71 -9.91
N LYS A 28 -9.56 -5.72 -11.25
CA LYS A 28 -9.02 -6.81 -12.05
C LYS A 28 -7.52 -7.00 -11.82
N LEU A 29 -6.75 -5.90 -11.85
CA LEU A 29 -5.31 -5.94 -11.59
C LEU A 29 -5.00 -6.47 -10.18
N VAL A 30 -5.75 -6.04 -9.17
CA VAL A 30 -5.56 -6.51 -7.79
C VAL A 30 -5.81 -8.01 -7.68
N ILE A 31 -6.89 -8.52 -8.28
CA ILE A 31 -7.22 -9.95 -8.27
C ILE A 31 -6.09 -10.77 -8.91
N GLU A 32 -5.58 -10.32 -10.06
CA GLU A 32 -4.50 -11.00 -10.77
C GLU A 32 -3.19 -10.97 -9.96
N PHE A 33 -2.85 -9.84 -9.36
CA PHE A 33 -1.69 -9.72 -8.48
C PHE A 33 -1.79 -10.65 -7.27
N GLN A 34 -2.93 -10.65 -6.58
CA GLN A 34 -3.17 -11.52 -5.43
C GLN A 34 -3.12 -13.00 -5.83
N HIS A 35 -3.62 -13.37 -7.00
CA HIS A 35 -3.53 -14.73 -7.51
C HIS A 35 -2.07 -15.17 -7.65
N ILE A 36 -1.22 -14.35 -8.27
CA ILE A 36 0.22 -14.63 -8.42
C ILE A 36 0.89 -14.69 -7.04
N ARG A 37 0.59 -13.73 -6.16
CA ARG A 37 1.17 -13.67 -4.80
C ARG A 37 0.85 -14.92 -3.98
N ASN A 38 -0.39 -15.42 -4.06
CA ASN A 38 -0.85 -16.60 -3.33
C ASN A 38 -0.21 -17.91 -3.83
N GLN A 39 0.25 -17.94 -5.06
CA GLN A 39 0.96 -19.09 -5.65
C GLN A 39 2.49 -18.96 -5.57
N SER A 40 2.99 -17.82 -5.12
CA SER A 40 4.41 -17.54 -5.01
C SER A 40 4.99 -18.06 -3.69
N VAL A 41 6.20 -18.61 -3.78
CA VAL A 41 7.00 -19.02 -2.62
C VAL A 41 8.28 -18.19 -2.55
N GLU A 42 9.01 -18.30 -1.45
CA GLU A 42 10.29 -17.59 -1.29
C GLU A 42 11.27 -17.94 -2.41
N PRO A 43 11.96 -16.95 -3.03
CA PRO A 43 12.02 -15.51 -2.66
C PRO A 43 10.96 -14.61 -3.34
N MET A 44 10.14 -15.15 -4.23
CA MET A 44 9.18 -14.37 -5.03
C MET A 44 8.04 -13.81 -4.17
N SER A 45 7.60 -14.55 -3.14
CA SER A 45 6.60 -14.07 -2.17
C SER A 45 7.04 -12.76 -1.51
N THR A 46 8.26 -12.73 -0.96
CA THR A 46 8.82 -11.52 -0.34
C THR A 46 8.98 -10.38 -1.36
N PHE A 47 9.44 -10.67 -2.59
CA PHE A 47 9.55 -9.65 -3.64
C PHE A 47 8.19 -8.99 -3.95
N LEU A 48 7.13 -9.80 -4.05
CA LEU A 48 5.78 -9.28 -4.28
C LEU A 48 5.25 -8.53 -3.06
N ASP A 49 5.61 -8.93 -1.83
CA ASP A 49 5.28 -8.16 -0.62
C ASP A 49 5.91 -6.77 -0.67
N TYR A 50 7.19 -6.64 -1.03
CA TYR A 50 7.83 -5.33 -1.19
C TYR A 50 7.06 -4.41 -2.15
N ILE A 51 6.53 -4.94 -3.26
CA ILE A 51 5.69 -4.15 -4.18
C ILE A 51 4.44 -3.61 -3.48
N THR A 52 3.85 -4.37 -2.55
CA THR A 52 2.67 -3.90 -1.80
C THR A 52 2.99 -2.80 -0.78
N TYR A 53 4.24 -2.69 -0.32
CA TYR A 53 4.64 -1.74 0.73
C TYR A 53 4.48 -0.29 0.29
N SER A 54 4.71 0.03 -0.99
CA SER A 54 4.42 1.37 -1.54
C SER A 54 2.95 1.76 -1.34
N TYR A 55 2.01 0.86 -1.64
CA TYR A 55 0.59 1.10 -1.45
C TYR A 55 0.20 1.16 0.04
N MET A 56 0.87 0.38 0.90
CA MET A 56 0.66 0.45 2.34
C MET A 56 1.09 1.81 2.90
N ILE A 57 2.24 2.35 2.48
CA ILE A 57 2.72 3.69 2.89
C ILE A 57 1.69 4.75 2.51
N ASP A 58 1.20 4.75 1.27
CA ASP A 58 0.19 5.71 0.81
C ASP A 58 -1.12 5.59 1.60
N ASN A 59 -1.57 4.37 1.87
CA ASN A 59 -2.77 4.12 2.68
C ASN A 59 -2.61 4.63 4.10
N ILE A 60 -1.45 4.41 4.74
CA ILE A 60 -1.19 4.88 6.10
C ILE A 60 -1.17 6.41 6.15
N VAL A 61 -0.51 7.06 5.17
CA VAL A 61 -0.49 8.52 5.04
C VAL A 61 -1.92 9.07 4.88
N LEU A 62 -2.74 8.43 4.05
CA LEU A 62 -4.14 8.78 3.87
C LEU A 62 -4.95 8.65 5.17
N LEU A 63 -4.76 7.55 5.90
CA LEU A 63 -5.45 7.27 7.16
C LEU A 63 -5.06 8.29 8.24
N ILE A 64 -3.76 8.53 8.45
CA ILE A 64 -3.28 9.52 9.43
C ILE A 64 -3.83 10.90 9.10
N THR A 65 -3.73 11.33 7.83
CA THR A 65 -4.24 12.63 7.39
C THR A 65 -5.75 12.75 7.62
N GLY A 66 -6.51 11.70 7.30
CA GLY A 66 -7.96 11.70 7.52
C GLY A 66 -8.34 11.75 9.00
N THR A 67 -7.63 11.03 9.86
CA THR A 67 -7.83 11.05 11.31
C THR A 67 -7.47 12.42 11.92
N LEU A 68 -6.41 13.08 11.45
CA LEU A 68 -6.07 14.46 11.86
C LEU A 68 -7.20 15.45 11.52
N HIS A 69 -7.86 15.27 10.38
CA HIS A 69 -9.04 16.03 9.98
C HIS A 69 -10.35 15.54 10.61
N GLN A 70 -10.30 14.68 11.64
CA GLN A 70 -11.46 14.14 12.36
C GLN A 70 -12.44 13.35 11.45
N ARG A 71 -11.95 12.74 10.37
CA ARG A 71 -12.73 11.82 9.56
C ARG A 71 -12.71 10.42 10.16
N SER A 72 -13.84 9.73 10.08
CA SER A 72 -13.93 8.35 10.54
C SER A 72 -13.11 7.43 9.63
N ILE A 73 -12.42 6.45 10.22
CA ILE A 73 -11.64 5.46 9.45
C ILE A 73 -12.55 4.70 8.48
N SER A 74 -13.79 4.42 8.87
CA SER A 74 -14.79 3.75 8.01
C SER A 74 -15.09 4.53 6.71
N GLU A 75 -14.94 5.86 6.70
CA GLU A 75 -15.06 6.69 5.49
C GLU A 75 -13.78 6.74 4.63
N LEU A 76 -12.63 6.40 5.22
CA LEU A 76 -11.32 6.43 4.58
C LEU A 76 -10.95 5.08 3.96
N ILE A 77 -11.39 3.96 4.55
CA ILE A 77 -11.13 2.60 4.04
C ILE A 77 -11.53 2.46 2.56
N PRO A 78 -12.72 2.89 2.09
CA PRO A 78 -13.08 2.76 0.69
C PRO A 78 -12.20 3.57 -0.27
N LYS A 79 -11.39 4.50 0.24
CA LYS A 79 -10.46 5.33 -0.54
C LYS A 79 -9.03 4.76 -0.54
N CYS A 80 -8.76 3.75 0.28
CA CYS A 80 -7.47 3.08 0.33
C CYS A 80 -7.27 2.20 -0.91
N HIS A 81 -6.02 2.06 -1.34
CA HIS A 81 -5.66 1.17 -2.43
C HIS A 81 -5.71 -0.29 -1.95
N PRO A 82 -6.44 -1.22 -2.62
CA PRO A 82 -6.63 -2.57 -2.11
C PRO A 82 -5.36 -3.42 -1.96
N LEU A 83 -4.30 -3.14 -2.74
CA LEU A 83 -3.00 -3.80 -2.58
C LEU A 83 -2.27 -3.42 -1.30
N GLY A 84 -2.59 -2.26 -0.71
CA GLY A 84 -1.98 -1.79 0.53
C GLY A 84 -2.85 -2.04 1.76
N SER A 85 -3.86 -2.90 1.65
CA SER A 85 -4.74 -3.25 2.77
C SER A 85 -4.03 -4.18 3.76
N PHE A 86 -4.25 -3.99 5.05
CA PHE A 86 -3.73 -4.85 6.13
C PHE A 86 -4.86 -5.27 7.09
N GLU A 87 -4.70 -6.40 7.79
CA GLU A 87 -5.78 -7.06 8.57
C GLU A 87 -6.47 -6.12 9.56
N GLN A 88 -5.72 -5.26 10.25
CA GLN A 88 -6.27 -4.34 11.23
C GLN A 88 -7.00 -3.15 10.61
N MET A 89 -6.95 -2.91 9.30
CA MET A 89 -7.79 -1.86 8.69
C MET A 89 -9.28 -2.09 9.00
N GLU A 90 -9.75 -3.33 9.01
CA GLU A 90 -11.14 -3.66 9.35
C GLU A 90 -11.41 -3.64 10.87
N ALA A 91 -10.40 -3.96 11.68
CA ALA A 91 -10.47 -3.85 13.15
C ALA A 91 -10.33 -2.40 13.66
N SER A 92 -9.79 -1.50 12.85
CA SER A 92 -9.53 -0.08 13.14
C SER A 92 -10.77 0.81 13.18
N ASN A 93 -12.00 0.25 13.23
CA ASN A 93 -13.14 0.99 13.77
C ASN A 93 -12.92 1.49 15.22
N ILE A 94 -11.81 1.08 15.87
CA ILE A 94 -11.46 1.39 17.25
C ILE A 94 -10.44 2.55 17.35
N ALA A 95 -9.59 2.78 16.33
CA ALA A 95 -8.59 3.86 16.39
C ALA A 95 -9.23 5.21 16.07
N SER A 96 -9.41 6.04 17.09
CA SER A 96 -10.00 7.38 16.98
C SER A 96 -8.94 8.48 16.98
N THR A 97 -7.68 8.11 17.25
CA THR A 97 -6.55 9.05 17.35
C THR A 97 -5.38 8.65 16.43
N PRO A 98 -4.58 9.61 15.95
CA PRO A 98 -3.38 9.33 15.15
C PRO A 98 -2.39 8.42 15.89
N ALA A 99 -2.30 8.55 17.22
CA ALA A 99 -1.47 7.71 18.09
C ALA A 99 -1.89 6.23 18.08
N GLU A 100 -3.19 5.94 18.16
CA GLU A 100 -3.70 4.57 18.07
C GLU A 100 -3.43 3.97 16.69
N LEU A 101 -3.58 4.77 15.64
CA LEU A 101 -3.28 4.34 14.27
C LEU A 101 -1.79 4.06 14.09
N TYR A 102 -0.91 4.90 14.64
CA TYR A 102 0.53 4.67 14.65
C TYR A 102 0.90 3.36 15.35
N ASN A 103 0.31 3.10 16.52
CA ASN A 103 0.55 1.85 17.24
C ASN A 103 0.02 0.62 16.48
N ALA A 104 -1.16 0.70 15.84
CA ALA A 104 -1.68 -0.38 15.00
C ALA A 104 -0.74 -0.68 13.82
N VAL A 105 -0.22 0.36 13.17
CA VAL A 105 0.75 0.22 12.08
C VAL A 105 2.04 -0.46 12.57
N LEU A 106 2.57 -0.05 13.72
CA LEU A 106 3.79 -0.63 14.28
C LEU A 106 3.67 -2.11 14.66
N VAL A 107 2.49 -2.54 15.10
CA VAL A 107 2.31 -3.93 15.56
C VAL A 107 2.11 -4.87 14.37
N ASP A 108 1.40 -4.41 13.34
CA ASP A 108 0.80 -5.34 12.38
C ASP A 108 1.23 -5.15 10.93
N THR A 109 2.03 -4.13 10.65
CA THR A 109 2.56 -3.92 9.30
C THR A 109 4.04 -4.23 9.24
N PRO A 110 4.53 -4.77 8.11
CA PRO A 110 5.96 -4.96 7.89
C PRO A 110 6.72 -3.63 7.74
N LEU A 111 6.02 -2.49 7.77
CA LEU A 111 6.61 -1.15 7.75
C LEU A 111 7.10 -0.69 9.12
N ALA A 112 6.81 -1.43 10.19
CA ALA A 112 7.22 -1.08 11.55
C ALA A 112 8.70 -0.68 11.69
N PRO A 113 9.67 -1.36 11.05
CA PRO A 113 11.09 -0.95 11.11
C PRO A 113 11.32 0.46 10.55
N TYR A 114 10.59 0.85 9.50
CA TYR A 114 10.72 2.17 8.88
C TYR A 114 10.11 3.29 9.73
N PHE A 115 9.12 2.98 10.58
CA PHE A 115 8.50 3.96 11.46
C PHE A 115 9.35 4.23 12.70
N ILE A 116 9.87 3.19 13.36
CA ILE A 116 10.62 3.30 14.62
C ILE A 116 11.87 4.17 14.46
N ASP A 117 12.58 4.01 13.35
CA ASP A 117 13.86 4.68 13.14
C ASP A 117 13.70 6.11 12.61
N CYS A 118 12.50 6.49 12.14
CA CYS A 118 12.31 7.72 11.35
C CYS A 118 11.28 8.70 11.91
N ILE A 119 10.29 8.24 12.70
CA ILE A 119 9.12 9.04 13.06
C ILE A 119 8.83 8.87 14.54
N SER A 120 8.76 9.98 15.28
CA SER A 120 8.21 9.96 16.64
C SER A 120 6.70 10.22 16.63
N GLU A 121 6.00 9.75 17.66
CA GLU A 121 4.56 10.02 17.82
C GLU A 121 4.22 11.52 17.82
N GLN A 122 5.19 12.37 18.23
CA GLN A 122 5.04 13.82 18.25
C GLN A 122 5.12 14.46 16.84
N ASP A 123 5.69 13.74 15.87
CA ASP A 123 5.82 14.21 14.49
C ASP A 123 4.54 13.95 13.67
N LEU A 124 3.53 13.30 14.25
CA LEU A 124 2.22 13.03 13.63
C LEU A 124 1.34 14.30 13.56
N ASP A 125 1.86 15.33 12.90
CA ASP A 125 1.13 16.56 12.57
C ASP A 125 1.00 16.73 11.04
N GLU A 126 0.10 17.63 10.65
CA GLU A 126 -0.23 17.90 9.25
C GLU A 126 0.95 18.49 8.46
N MET A 127 1.84 19.23 9.13
CA MET A 127 2.99 19.87 8.52
C MET A 127 4.09 18.85 8.16
N ASN A 128 4.14 17.74 8.90
CA ASN A 128 5.12 16.68 8.74
C ASN A 128 4.63 15.50 7.93
N ILE A 129 3.35 15.41 7.53
CA ILE A 129 2.83 14.20 6.89
C ILE A 129 3.49 13.88 5.53
N GLU A 130 3.85 14.90 4.77
CA GLU A 130 4.64 14.76 3.53
C GLU A 130 6.07 14.29 3.82
N ILE A 131 6.65 14.79 4.92
CA ILE A 131 7.99 14.40 5.36
C ILE A 131 7.99 12.95 5.82
N ILE A 132 6.98 12.54 6.59
CA ILE A 132 6.71 11.17 7.01
C ILE A 132 6.64 10.26 5.79
N ARG A 133 5.80 10.59 4.80
CA ARG A 133 5.69 9.83 3.55
C ARG A 133 7.04 9.66 2.88
N ASN A 134 7.76 10.75 2.64
CA ASN A 134 9.04 10.70 1.92
C ASN A 134 10.12 9.93 2.70
N THR A 135 10.09 10.02 4.02
CA THR A 135 11.04 9.31 4.89
C THR A 135 10.76 7.81 4.88
N LEU A 136 9.48 7.41 4.95
CA LEU A 136 9.07 6.01 4.81
C LEU A 136 9.43 5.46 3.43
N TYR A 137 9.15 6.22 2.36
CA TYR A 137 9.52 5.82 1.01
C TYR A 137 11.02 5.65 0.84
N LYS A 138 11.82 6.55 1.44
CA LYS A 138 13.28 6.43 1.41
C LYS A 138 13.75 5.13 2.08
N ALA A 139 13.30 4.85 3.30
CA ALA A 139 13.68 3.63 4.03
C ALA A 139 13.22 2.36 3.29
N TYR A 140 11.99 2.38 2.75
CA TYR A 140 11.45 1.30 1.92
C TYR A 140 12.29 1.05 0.65
N LEU A 141 12.67 2.11 -0.08
CA LEU A 141 13.45 1.97 -1.30
C LEU A 141 14.87 1.47 -1.01
N GLU A 142 15.50 1.94 0.07
CA GLU A 142 16.81 1.45 0.52
C GLU A 142 16.75 -0.06 0.86
N ASP A 143 15.76 -0.50 1.63
CA ASP A 143 15.60 -1.92 1.97
C ASP A 143 15.23 -2.79 0.75
N PHE A 144 14.34 -2.29 -0.11
CA PHE A 144 13.95 -3.04 -1.31
C PHE A 144 15.11 -3.16 -2.32
N TYR A 145 15.93 -2.12 -2.45
CA TYR A 145 17.16 -2.17 -3.24
C TYR A 145 18.13 -3.20 -2.68
N GLU A 146 18.36 -3.20 -1.37
CA GLU A 146 19.22 -4.20 -0.72
C GLU A 146 18.71 -5.61 -0.92
N PHE A 147 17.41 -5.84 -0.79
CA PHE A 147 16.78 -7.13 -1.05
C PHE A 147 17.01 -7.58 -2.50
N CYS A 148 16.75 -6.73 -3.49
CA CYS A 148 16.97 -7.05 -4.90
C CYS A 148 18.45 -7.35 -5.20
N ASN A 149 19.37 -6.57 -4.63
CA ASN A 149 20.81 -6.79 -4.79
C ASN A 149 21.25 -8.13 -4.16
N LYS A 150 20.68 -8.51 -3.01
CA LYS A 150 20.92 -9.81 -2.35
C LYS A 150 20.41 -10.99 -3.20
N LEU A 151 19.32 -10.84 -3.96
CA LEU A 151 18.83 -11.89 -4.87
C LEU A 151 19.80 -12.17 -6.02
N GLY A 152 20.51 -11.14 -6.50
CA GLY A 152 21.51 -11.26 -7.55
C GLY A 152 20.95 -11.63 -8.92
N GLY A 153 21.87 -11.92 -9.85
CA GLY A 153 21.54 -12.32 -11.22
C GLY A 153 20.75 -11.26 -12.00
N ALA A 154 19.94 -11.70 -12.95
CA ALA A 154 19.16 -10.79 -13.80
C ALA A 154 18.14 -9.95 -13.02
N THR A 155 17.65 -10.44 -11.88
CA THR A 155 16.73 -9.67 -11.02
C THR A 155 17.43 -8.45 -10.43
N ALA A 156 18.64 -8.61 -9.90
CA ALA A 156 19.42 -7.48 -9.40
C ALA A 156 19.74 -6.48 -10.52
N ASP A 157 20.21 -6.97 -11.67
CA ASP A 157 20.61 -6.09 -12.79
C ASP A 157 19.47 -5.18 -13.25
N VAL A 158 18.26 -5.71 -13.37
CA VAL A 158 17.10 -4.95 -13.84
C VAL A 158 16.45 -4.13 -12.73
N MET A 159 16.24 -4.73 -11.55
CA MET A 159 15.49 -4.06 -10.48
C MET A 159 16.32 -2.99 -9.78
N CYS A 160 17.63 -3.19 -9.59
CA CYS A 160 18.47 -2.16 -9.00
C CYS A 160 18.59 -0.94 -9.92
N GLU A 161 18.52 -1.10 -11.24
CA GLU A 161 18.43 0.04 -12.18
C GLU A 161 17.07 0.74 -12.09
N ALA A 162 15.97 -0.01 -11.96
CA ALA A 162 14.64 0.56 -11.85
C ALA A 162 14.38 1.30 -10.53
N LEU A 163 15.12 0.95 -9.47
CA LEU A 163 15.00 1.53 -8.12
C LEU A 163 16.03 2.63 -7.83
N ALA A 164 17.03 2.85 -8.71
CA ALA A 164 18.08 3.86 -8.56
C ALA A 164 17.63 5.26 -9.01
#